data_AF-A0A957NCH4-F1
#
_entry.id   AF-A0A957NCH4-F1
#
_cell.length_a   1.000
_cell.length_b   1.000
_cell.length_c   1.000
_cell.angle_alpha   90.00
_cell.angle_beta   90.00
_cell.angle_gamma   90.00
#
_symmetry.space_group_name_H-M   'P 1'
#
loop_
_entity.id
_entity.type
_entity.pdbx_description
1 polymer ?
#
loop_
_entity_poly.entity_id
_entity_poly.type
_entity_poly.pdbx_seq_one_letter_code
_entity_poly.pdbx_strand_id
1 'polypeptide(L)' 'MVIAPDRPQVDRFVKRDGFLTLTDASDLADQIEIDAIGCTLRLDEIYDKIEFPAPESAAEEGGGTFRE' A
#
# COMPACT_ATOMS: atom_id res chain seq x y z
N MET A 1 -9.39 4.54 -8.72
CA MET A 1 -8.55 3.60 -7.96
C MET A 1 -7.12 4.06 -8.13
N VAL A 2 -6.34 4.04 -7.07
CA VAL A 2 -4.92 4.40 -7.06
C VAL A 2 -4.16 3.25 -6.42
N ILE A 3 -3.03 2.87 -7.00
CA ILE A 3 -2.16 1.79 -6.51
C ILE A 3 -0.79 2.43 -6.22
N ALA A 4 -0.26 2.24 -5.02
CA ALA A 4 1.08 2.72 -4.69
C ALA A 4 2.13 1.73 -5.22
N PRO A 5 3.14 2.17 -6.00
CA PRO A 5 4.14 1.25 -6.55
C PRO A 5 5.24 0.88 -5.54
N ASP A 6 5.46 1.69 -4.51
CA ASP A 6 6.56 1.57 -3.53
C ASP A 6 6.19 0.77 -2.26
N ARG A 7 4.90 0.53 -2.04
CA ARG A 7 4.36 -0.15 -0.87
C ARG A 7 3.05 -0.84 -1.21
N PRO A 8 2.66 -1.93 -0.53
CA PRO A 8 1.37 -2.56 -0.74
C PRO A 8 0.27 -1.62 -0.26
N GLN A 9 -0.27 -0.77 -1.14
CA GLN A 9 -1.41 0.09 -0.83
C GLN A 9 -2.30 0.29 -2.06
N VAL A 10 -3.60 0.14 -1.89
CA VAL A 10 -4.60 0.41 -2.92
C VAL A 10 -5.73 1.25 -2.35
N ASP A 11 -5.98 2.41 -2.95
CA ASP A 11 -7.06 3.32 -2.61
C ASP A 11 -8.19 3.25 -3.65
N ARG A 12 -9.37 2.82 -3.23
CA ARG A 12 -10.59 2.78 -4.05
C ARG A 12 -11.56 3.87 -3.63
N PHE A 13 -11.86 4.76 -4.57
CA PHE A 13 -12.88 5.79 -4.43
C PHE A 13 -14.15 5.37 -5.17
N VAL A 14 -15.27 5.30 -4.47
CA VAL A 14 -16.59 5.00 -5.05
C VAL A 14 -17.53 6.15 -4.75
N LYS A 15 -18.18 6.68 -5.79
CA LYS A 15 -19.28 7.64 -5.63
C LYS A 15 -20.60 6.88 -5.60
N ARG A 16 -21.36 6.96 -4.50
CA ARG A 16 -22.73 6.43 -4.37
C ARG A 16 -23.63 7.50 -3.77
N ASP A 17 -24.77 7.76 -4.41
CA ASP A 17 -25.79 8.71 -3.95
C ASP A 17 -25.25 10.09 -3.52
N GLY A 18 -24.25 10.59 -4.23
CA GLY A 18 -23.61 11.88 -3.93
C GLY A 18 -22.51 11.84 -2.88
N PHE A 19 -22.32 10.71 -2.19
CA PHE A 19 -21.23 10.49 -1.23
C PHE A 19 -20.02 9.83 -1.89
N LEU A 20 -18.83 10.22 -1.44
CA LEU A 20 -17.57 9.57 -1.81
C LEU A 20 -17.16 8.63 -0.67
N THR A 21 -17.07 7.34 -0.95
CA THR A 21 -16.53 6.34 -0.02
C THR A 21 -15.11 6.00 -0.43
N LEU A 22 -14.19 6.02 0.54
CA LEU A 22 -12.82 5.53 0.39
C LEU A 22 -12.70 4.16 1.04
N THR A 23 -12.17 3.21 0.28
CA THR A 23 -11.73 1.90 0.79
C THR A 23 -10.23 1.81 0.54
N ASP A 24 -9.47 1.63 1.61
CA ASP A 24 -8.03 1.42 1.61
C ASP A 24 -7.75 -0.06 1.95
N ALA A 25 -6.73 -0.60 1.30
CA ALA A 25 -6.16 -1.91 1.59
C ALA A 25 -4.64 -1.73 1.58
N SER A 26 -3.98 -2.18 2.64
CA SER A 26 -2.55 -1.94 2.85
C SER A 26 -1.76 -3.19 3.29
N ASP A 27 -2.45 -4.31 3.54
CA ASP A 27 -1.82 -5.60 3.77
C ASP A 27 -1.87 -6.48 2.51
N LEU A 28 -0.86 -7.31 2.26
CA LEU A 28 -0.86 -8.21 1.10
C LEU A 28 -1.97 -9.26 1.17
N ALA A 29 -2.45 -9.60 2.38
CA ALA A 29 -3.60 -10.46 2.57
C ALA A 29 -4.95 -9.76 2.34
N ASP A 30 -4.96 -8.44 2.16
CA ASP A 30 -6.19 -7.69 1.91
C ASP A 30 -6.72 -7.92 0.49
N GLN A 31 -8.03 -7.69 0.35
CA GLN A 31 -8.73 -7.76 -0.92
C GLN A 31 -9.68 -6.58 -1.12
N ILE A 32 -9.82 -6.13 -2.37
CA ILE A 32 -10.75 -5.09 -2.78
C ILE A 32 -11.79 -5.67 -3.73
N GLU A 33 -13.06 -5.53 -3.35
CA GLU A 33 -14.18 -5.90 -4.21
C GLU A 33 -14.56 -4.75 -5.17
N ILE A 34 -14.60 -5.07 -6.47
CA ILE A 34 -15.08 -4.21 -7.54
C ILE A 34 -16.47 -4.69 -7.97
N ASP A 35 -17.46 -4.33 -7.16
CA ASP A 35 -18.90 -4.61 -7.35
C ASP A 35 -19.42 -4.32 -8.77
N ALA A 36 -18.93 -3.24 -9.42
CA ALA A 36 -19.35 -2.86 -10.77
C ALA A 36 -19.08 -3.92 -11.85
N ILE A 37 -18.12 -4.82 -11.62
CA ILE A 37 -17.78 -5.93 -12.51
C ILE A 37 -17.79 -7.28 -11.79
N GLY A 38 -18.32 -7.33 -10.56
CA GLY A 38 -18.37 -8.54 -9.73
C GLY A 38 -17.01 -9.22 -9.53
N CYS A 39 -15.93 -8.42 -9.43
CA CYS A 39 -14.56 -8.93 -9.41
C CYS A 39 -13.88 -8.61 -8.09
N THR A 40 -13.02 -9.51 -7.60
CA THR A 40 -12.25 -9.30 -6.37
C THR A 40 -10.77 -9.24 -6.72
N LEU A 41 -10.10 -8.16 -6.31
CA LEU A 41 -8.66 -8.00 -6.46
C LEU A 41 -7.98 -8.31 -5.12
N ARG A 42 -7.03 -9.24 -5.11
CA ARG A 42 -6.17 -9.47 -3.95
C ARG A 42 -4.89 -8.66 -4.09
N LEU A 43 -4.41 -8.10 -3.00
CA LEU A 43 -3.19 -7.31 -3.04
C LEU A 43 -1.96 -8.20 -3.34
N ASP A 44 -1.91 -9.44 -2.85
CA ASP A 44 -0.85 -10.38 -3.20
C ASP A 44 -0.72 -10.60 -4.73
N GLU A 45 -1.83 -10.69 -5.46
CA GLU A 45 -1.80 -10.86 -6.92
C GLU A 45 -1.35 -9.59 -7.65
N ILE A 46 -1.63 -8.41 -7.09
CA ILE A 46 -1.20 -7.12 -7.66
C ILE A 46 0.31 -6.94 -7.49
N TYR A 47 0.83 -7.33 -6.32
CA TYR A 47 2.22 -7.10 -5.92
C TYR A 47 3.12 -8.34 -6.08
N ASP A 48 2.62 -9.45 -6.64
CA ASP A 48 3.35 -10.71 -6.87
C ASP A 48 4.74 -10.51 -7.52
N LYS A 49 4.85 -9.51 -8.40
CA LYS A 49 6.07 -9.20 -9.15
C LYS A 49 6.82 -7.96 -8.68
N ILE A 50 6.40 -7.37 -7.56
CA ILE A 50 6.99 -6.16 -7.03
C ILE A 50 7.90 -6.54 -5.86
N GLU A 51 9.21 -6.39 -6.09
CA GLU A 51 10.18 -6.47 -5.00
C GLU A 51 10.18 -5.15 -4.25
N PHE A 52 9.67 -5.16 -3.02
CA PHE A 52 9.73 -3.99 -2.16
C PHE A 52 11.14 -3.82 -1.61
N PRO A 53 11.69 -2.59 -1.61
CA PRO A 53 12.94 -2.33 -0.93
C PRO A 53 12.79 -2.72 0.54
N ALA A 54 13.80 -3.41 1.08
CA ALA A 54 13.84 -3.68 2.51
C ALA A 54 13.67 -2.34 3.25
N PRO A 55 12.89 -2.30 4.35
CA PRO A 55 12.80 -1.10 5.15
C PRO A 55 14.24 -0.74 5.52
N GLU A 56 14.70 0.44 5.10
CA GLU A 56 16.02 0.93 5.44
C GLU A 56 16.03 0.99 6.97
N SER A 57 16.61 -0.04 7.61
CA SER A 57 16.74 -0.11 9.05
C SER A 57 17.38 1.20 9.46
N ALA A 58 16.63 2.00 10.22
CA ALA A 58 17.06 3.29 10.72
C ALA A 58 18.51 3.16 11.17
N ALA A 59 19.42 3.73 10.37
CA ALA A 59 20.84 3.73 10.68
C ALA A 59 20.96 4.40 12.05
N GLU A 60 21.42 3.60 13.00
CA GLU A 60 21.63 3.99 14.38
C GLU A 60 22.36 5.34 14.43
N GLU A 61 21.76 6.32 15.10
CA GLU A 61 22.47 7.51 15.57
C GLU A 61 23.54 7.06 16.58
N GLY A 62 24.68 6.61 16.06
CA GLY A 62 25.79 6.04 16.82
C GLY A 62 27.04 6.92 16.79
N GLY A 63 27.01 8.01 17.57
CA GLY A 63 28.17 8.59 18.25
C GLY A 63 29.47 8.79 17.46
N GLY A 64 29.54 9.86 16.66
CA GLY A 64 30.82 10.45 16.29
C GLY A 64 31.42 11.20 17.47
N THR A 65 32.28 10.55 18.28
CA THR A 65 33.15 11.27 19.23
C THR A 65 34.03 12.25 18.48
N PHE A 66 33.71 13.53 18.61
CA PHE A 66 34.58 14.66 18.26
C PHE A 66 35.80 14.62 19.21
N ARG A 67 37.01 14.57 18.64
CA ARG A 67 38.27 14.59 19.39
C ARG A 67 38.97 15.92 19.14
N GLU A 68 39.06 16.73 20.19
CA GLU A 68 39.86 17.97 20.28
C GLU A 68 41.36 17.66 20.45
#